data_AF-G3LR10-F1
#
_entry.id   AF-G3LR10-F1
#
_cell.length_a   1.000
_cell.length_b   1.000
_cell.length_c   1.000
_cell.angle_alpha   90.00
_cell.angle_beta   90.00
_cell.angle_gamma   90.00
#
_symmetry.space_group_name_H-M   'P 1'
#
loop_
_entity.id
_entity.type
_entity.pdbx_description
1 polymer ?
#
loop_
_entity_poly.entity_id
_entity_poly.type
_entity_poly.pdbx_seq_one_letter_code
_entity_poly.pdbx_strand_id
1 'polypeptide(L)'
;APQEGFEIKRKGNQEFAASIRLEMNYVPEKFKLSTALMDVLGIEVETRPRIIAAIWHYVKARKLQNPNDPSFFNCDAALQKVFGEEKLKFTMVSQKISHHLSPPPPIHLEHKIKLSGNNPAISACYDVLVDVPFPIQRDLNNLLANAEKNKEIEACDEAICAAIRKIHEHRRRRA
;
A
#
# COMPACT_ATOMS: atom_id res chain seq x y z
N ALA A 1 20.73 -14.55 -2.67
CA ALA A 1 19.70 -14.94 -1.69
C ALA A 1 19.12 -13.68 -1.08
N PRO A 2 17.82 -13.63 -0.72
CA PRO A 2 17.31 -12.55 0.10
C PRO A 2 18.12 -12.49 1.41
N GLN A 3 18.42 -11.29 1.88
CA GLN A 3 19.21 -11.09 3.09
C GLN A 3 18.28 -11.25 4.29
N GLU A 4 18.34 -12.39 4.98
CA GLU A 4 17.42 -12.78 6.06
C GLU A 4 17.76 -12.15 7.43
N GLY A 5 18.81 -11.35 7.49
CA GLY A 5 19.23 -10.68 8.71
C GLY A 5 20.44 -9.79 8.53
N PHE A 6 20.77 -9.06 9.59
CA PHE A 6 21.96 -8.22 9.67
C PHE A 6 22.65 -8.44 11.01
N GLU A 7 23.98 -8.25 11.04
CA GLU A 7 24.78 -8.34 12.25
C GLU A 7 25.47 -7.00 12.49
N ILE A 8 25.42 -6.49 13.73
CA ILE A 8 26.10 -5.26 14.13
C ILE A 8 27.19 -5.61 15.14
N LYS A 9 28.44 -5.27 14.81
CA LYS A 9 29.59 -5.43 15.72
C LYS A 9 30.13 -4.07 16.14
N ARG A 10 30.34 -3.89 17.44
CA ARG A 10 31.04 -2.74 18.01
C ARG A 10 31.96 -3.19 19.13
N LYS A 11 33.07 -2.46 19.31
CA LYS A 11 33.92 -2.59 20.50
C LYS A 11 33.27 -1.84 21.66
N GLY A 12 33.16 -2.48 22.81
CA GLY A 12 32.60 -1.89 24.02
C GLY A 12 32.90 -2.76 25.23
N ASN A 13 33.00 -2.13 26.40
CA ASN A 13 33.27 -2.75 27.69
C ASN A 13 32.25 -2.36 28.76
N GLN A 14 31.11 -1.80 28.35
CA GLN A 14 29.98 -1.46 29.22
C GLN A 14 28.69 -2.14 28.73
N GLU A 15 27.85 -2.55 29.68
CA GLU A 15 26.50 -3.03 29.42
C GLU A 15 25.56 -1.85 29.15
N PHE A 16 24.66 -1.97 28.18
CA PHE A 16 23.70 -0.92 27.84
C PHE A 16 22.44 -1.48 27.17
N ALA A 17 21.36 -0.70 27.16
CA ALA A 17 20.15 -1.00 26.41
C ALA A 17 20.26 -0.43 25.00
N ALA A 18 20.28 -1.30 23.99
CA ALA A 18 20.16 -0.93 22.59
C ALA A 18 18.69 -0.75 22.22
N SER A 19 18.39 0.37 21.56
CA SER A 19 17.08 0.64 20.96
C SER A 19 17.12 0.29 19.48
N ILE A 20 16.23 -0.61 19.06
CA ILE A 20 16.06 -1.04 17.68
C ILE A 20 14.74 -0.46 17.19
N ARG A 21 14.78 0.35 16.14
CA ARG A 21 13.62 0.95 15.51
C ARG A 21 13.43 0.36 14.12
N LEU A 22 12.29 -0.28 13.89
CA LEU A 22 11.94 -0.88 12.60
C LEU A 22 10.80 -0.08 11.98
N GLU A 23 11.06 0.53 10.83
CA GLU A 23 10.04 1.18 10.00
C GLU A 23 9.54 0.19 8.96
N MET A 24 8.22 0.00 8.92
CA MET A 24 7.60 -0.93 8.00
C MET A 24 7.45 -0.30 6.61
N ASN A 25 7.95 -1.00 5.59
CA ASN A 25 7.78 -0.60 4.21
C ASN A 25 6.45 -1.13 3.64
N TYR A 26 5.36 -0.45 3.96
CA TYR A 26 4.02 -0.83 3.48
C TYR A 26 3.87 -0.57 1.98
N VAL A 27 3.46 -1.59 1.23
CA VAL A 27 3.14 -1.49 -0.19
C VAL A 27 1.73 -2.06 -0.43
N PRO A 28 0.72 -1.24 -0.74
CA PRO A 28 0.75 0.22 -0.87
C PRO A 28 0.95 0.95 0.46
N GLU A 29 1.38 2.22 0.39
CA GLU A 29 1.65 3.06 1.56
C GLU A 29 0.42 3.17 2.49
N LYS A 30 0.66 2.95 3.79
CA LYS A 30 -0.34 3.05 4.85
C LYS A 30 -0.07 4.27 5.72
N PHE A 31 -1.12 4.81 6.33
CA PHE A 31 -1.08 5.98 7.19
C PHE A 31 -1.77 5.70 8.50
N LYS A 32 -1.22 6.21 9.59
CA LYS A 32 -1.90 6.32 10.88
C LYS A 32 -2.85 7.51 10.85
N LEU A 33 -4.10 7.25 11.25
CA LEU A 33 -5.15 8.25 11.34
C LEU A 33 -5.01 9.07 12.64
N SER A 34 -5.35 10.35 12.57
CA SER A 34 -5.54 11.18 13.76
C SER A 34 -6.66 10.61 14.65
N THR A 35 -6.62 10.89 15.95
CA THR A 35 -7.65 10.43 16.91
C THR A 35 -9.07 10.77 16.45
N ALA A 36 -9.31 11.99 15.98
CA ALA A 36 -10.64 12.42 15.52
C ALA A 36 -11.18 11.57 14.36
N LEU A 37 -10.33 11.22 13.39
CA LEU A 37 -10.74 10.41 12.23
C LEU A 37 -10.86 8.92 12.59
N MET A 38 -10.00 8.45 13.49
CA MET A 38 -10.06 7.10 14.04
C MET A 38 -11.35 6.87 14.85
N ASP A 39 -11.80 7.84 15.64
CA ASP A 39 -13.07 7.75 16.38
C ASP A 39 -14.29 7.62 15.46
N VAL A 40 -14.23 8.20 14.25
CA VAL A 40 -15.29 8.12 13.24
C VAL A 40 -15.29 6.78 12.51
N LEU A 41 -14.10 6.32 12.10
CA LEU A 41 -13.97 5.18 11.19
C LEU A 41 -13.68 3.85 11.91
N GLY A 42 -13.20 3.89 13.16
CA GLY A 42 -12.70 2.71 13.87
C GLY A 42 -11.44 2.11 13.26
N ILE A 43 -10.67 2.91 12.52
CA ILE A 43 -9.47 2.47 11.78
C ILE A 43 -8.27 3.23 12.35
N GLU A 44 -7.22 2.50 12.75
CA GLU A 44 -5.98 3.12 13.22
C GLU A 44 -4.98 3.37 12.09
N VAL A 45 -4.70 2.35 11.29
CA VAL A 45 -3.71 2.39 10.20
C VAL A 45 -4.30 1.77 8.94
N GLU A 46 -4.31 2.53 7.84
CA GLU A 46 -4.83 2.05 6.56
C GLU A 46 -4.31 2.89 5.39
N THR A 47 -4.50 2.38 4.18
CA THR A 47 -4.21 3.05 2.91
C THR A 47 -5.17 4.21 2.65
N ARG A 48 -4.67 5.28 2.03
CA ARG A 48 -5.47 6.46 1.69
C ARG A 48 -6.76 6.14 0.90
N PRO A 49 -6.76 5.27 -0.12
CA PRO A 49 -8.00 4.91 -0.84
C PRO A 49 -9.03 4.23 0.05
N ARG A 50 -8.60 3.33 0.94
CA ARG A 50 -9.51 2.64 1.87
C ARG A 50 -10.08 3.58 2.93
N ILE A 51 -9.30 4.56 3.39
CA ILE A 51 -9.79 5.60 4.30
C ILE A 51 -10.89 6.43 3.63
N ILE A 52 -10.68 6.87 2.39
CA ILE A 52 -11.71 7.60 1.61
C ILE A 52 -12.96 6.73 1.42
N ALA A 53 -12.78 5.45 1.08
CA ALA A 53 -13.89 4.52 0.96
C ALA A 53 -14.64 4.35 2.28
N ALA A 54 -13.95 4.25 3.42
CA ALA A 54 -14.56 4.12 4.74
C ALA A 54 -15.40 5.36 5.09
N ILE A 55 -14.91 6.57 4.79
CA ILE A 55 -15.69 7.82 4.94
C ILE A 55 -16.95 7.79 4.08
N TRP A 56 -16.85 7.34 2.83
CA TRP A 56 -18.01 7.18 1.95
C TRP A 56 -19.05 6.22 2.54
N HIS A 57 -18.61 5.05 3.04
CA HIS A 57 -19.49 4.08 3.69
C HIS A 57 -20.14 4.65 4.95
N TYR A 58 -19.39 5.38 5.78
CA TYR A 58 -19.91 6.06 6.97
C TYR A 58 -21.03 7.04 6.60
N VAL A 59 -20.79 7.91 5.61
CA VAL A 59 -21.76 8.88 5.12
C VAL A 59 -23.03 8.20 4.60
N LYS A 60 -22.87 7.11 3.84
CA LYS A 60 -24.00 6.33 3.31
C LYS A 60 -24.80 5.64 4.42
N ALA A 61 -24.13 4.97 5.36
CA ALA A 61 -24.76 4.25 6.45
C ALA A 61 -25.61 5.16 7.34
N ARG A 62 -25.16 6.40 7.54
CA ARG A 62 -25.85 7.42 8.34
C ARG A 62 -26.77 8.34 7.55
N LYS A 63 -26.96 8.07 6.25
CA LYS A 63 -27.81 8.87 5.34
C LYS A 63 -27.48 10.36 5.36
N LEU A 64 -26.19 10.68 5.42
CA LEU A 64 -25.67 12.04 5.53
C LEU A 64 -25.52 12.74 4.16
N GLN A 65 -25.75 12.03 3.06
CA GLN A 65 -25.70 12.61 1.72
C GLN A 65 -26.80 13.68 1.57
N ASN A 66 -26.47 14.80 0.92
CA ASN A 66 -27.42 15.87 0.73
C ASN A 66 -28.48 15.46 -0.33
N PRO A 67 -29.79 15.57 -0.04
CA PRO A 67 -30.84 15.14 -0.95
C PRO A 67 -30.98 16.02 -2.20
N ASN A 68 -30.55 17.29 -2.13
CA ASN A 68 -30.66 18.24 -3.23
C ASN A 68 -29.43 18.22 -4.15
N ASP A 69 -28.25 17.88 -3.61
CA ASP A 69 -27.01 17.77 -4.37
C ASP A 69 -26.18 16.57 -3.89
N PRO A 70 -26.19 15.44 -4.63
CA PRO A 70 -25.51 14.22 -4.21
C PRO A 70 -23.98 14.34 -4.19
N SER A 71 -23.41 15.44 -4.70
CA SER A 71 -21.97 15.73 -4.65
C SER A 71 -21.50 16.12 -3.24
N PHE A 72 -22.43 16.48 -2.35
CA PHE A 72 -22.15 16.90 -0.99
C PHE A 72 -22.77 15.98 0.04
N PHE A 73 -22.21 16.00 1.23
CA PHE A 73 -22.79 15.41 2.43
C PHE A 73 -22.75 16.41 3.59
N ASN A 74 -23.69 16.25 4.50
CA ASN A 74 -23.78 17.03 5.73
C ASN A 74 -22.96 16.31 6.81
N CYS A 75 -22.00 16.99 7.41
CA CYS A 75 -21.18 16.45 8.47
C CYS A 75 -22.01 16.37 9.75
N ASP A 76 -22.11 15.17 10.34
CA ASP A 76 -22.61 15.01 11.70
C ASP A 76 -21.59 15.54 12.72
N ALA A 77 -21.94 15.54 14.01
CA ALA A 77 -21.06 16.07 15.07
C ALA A 77 -19.67 15.41 15.09
N ALA A 78 -19.54 14.15 14.65
CA ALA A 78 -18.27 13.45 14.59
C ALA A 78 -17.44 13.90 13.37
N LEU A 79 -18.05 13.98 12.19
CA LEU A 79 -17.38 14.49 10.99
C LEU A 79 -17.04 15.99 11.08
N GLN A 80 -17.83 16.78 11.80
CA GLN A 80 -17.51 18.19 12.06
C GLN A 80 -16.25 18.33 12.91
N LYS A 81 -15.98 17.43 13.87
CA LYS A 81 -14.71 17.43 14.62
C LYS A 81 -13.50 17.11 13.74
N VAL A 82 -13.71 16.34 12.68
CA VAL A 82 -12.65 16.01 11.71
C VAL A 82 -12.45 17.18 10.74
N PHE A 83 -13.50 17.59 10.03
CA PHE A 83 -13.36 18.51 8.90
C PHE A 83 -13.54 19.99 9.26
N GLY A 84 -14.13 20.29 10.42
CA GLY A 84 -14.43 21.66 10.86
C GLY A 84 -15.55 22.34 10.08
N GLU A 85 -16.31 21.60 9.27
CA GLU A 85 -17.33 22.15 8.37
C GLU A 85 -18.65 21.38 8.51
N GLU A 86 -19.78 22.07 8.43
CA GLU A 86 -21.12 21.48 8.49
C GLU A 86 -21.49 20.69 7.23
N LYS A 87 -20.91 21.04 6.08
CA LYS A 87 -21.19 20.43 4.79
C LYS A 87 -19.91 20.36 3.96
N LEU A 88 -19.63 19.20 3.37
CA LEU A 88 -18.42 18.97 2.58
C LEU A 88 -18.75 18.31 1.24
N LYS A 89 -17.98 18.67 0.20
CA LYS A 89 -18.04 18.02 -1.12
C LYS A 89 -17.16 16.76 -1.12
N PHE A 90 -17.62 15.66 -1.71
CA PHE A 90 -16.82 14.43 -1.75
C PHE A 90 -15.45 14.60 -2.41
N THR A 91 -15.33 15.48 -3.41
CA THR A 91 -14.05 15.77 -4.09
C THR A 91 -13.01 16.39 -3.15
N MET A 92 -13.45 17.08 -2.09
CA MET A 92 -12.56 17.73 -1.12
C MET A 92 -12.07 16.79 -0.03
N VAL A 93 -12.69 15.61 0.13
CA VAL A 93 -12.34 14.64 1.18
C VAL A 93 -10.87 14.25 1.10
N SER A 94 -10.36 13.94 -0.10
CA SER A 94 -8.94 13.57 -0.28
C SER A 94 -8.00 14.66 0.22
N GLN A 95 -8.29 15.93 -0.07
CA GLN A 95 -7.46 17.03 0.42
C GLN A 95 -7.56 17.15 1.95
N LYS A 96 -8.78 17.21 2.49
CA LYS A 96 -9.05 17.42 3.92
C LYS A 96 -8.45 16.34 4.81
N ILE A 97 -8.52 15.06 4.42
CA ILE A 97 -7.97 13.98 5.23
C ILE A 97 -6.44 14.05 5.32
N SER A 98 -5.74 14.74 4.41
CA SER A 98 -4.27 14.81 4.42
C SER A 98 -3.70 15.31 5.75
N HIS A 99 -4.39 16.24 6.41
CA HIS A 99 -4.00 16.76 7.73
C HIS A 99 -4.26 15.78 8.89
N HIS A 100 -4.99 14.70 8.62
CA HIS A 100 -5.33 13.64 9.57
C HIS A 100 -4.54 12.35 9.32
N LEU A 101 -3.59 12.37 8.39
CA LEU A 101 -2.76 11.22 8.04
C LEU A 101 -1.30 11.49 8.41
N SER A 102 -0.70 10.51 9.07
CA SER A 102 0.71 10.53 9.48
C SER A 102 1.37 9.18 9.18
N PRO A 103 2.71 9.11 9.08
CA PRO A 103 3.40 7.83 8.94
C PRO A 103 3.03 6.87 10.08
N PRO A 104 2.87 5.56 9.82
CA PRO A 104 2.65 4.58 10.86
C PRO A 104 3.78 4.58 11.89
N PRO A 105 3.48 4.37 13.18
CA PRO A 105 4.50 4.36 14.21
C PRO A 105 5.49 3.21 13.97
N PRO A 106 6.80 3.44 14.18
CA PRO A 106 7.78 2.38 14.04
C PRO A 106 7.66 1.38 15.19
N ILE A 107 8.12 0.15 14.95
CA ILE A 107 8.24 -0.85 15.99
C ILE A 107 9.51 -0.57 16.78
N HIS A 108 9.38 -0.46 18.10
CA HIS A 108 10.48 -0.18 19.01
C HIS A 108 10.78 -1.42 19.86
N LEU A 109 11.97 -1.98 19.69
CA LEU A 109 12.45 -3.11 20.47
C LEU A 109 13.63 -2.66 21.32
N GLU A 110 13.60 -2.97 22.61
CA GLU A 110 14.71 -2.68 23.53
C GLU A 110 15.45 -3.98 23.81
N HIS A 111 16.77 -3.99 23.57
CA HIS A 111 17.62 -5.15 23.80
C HIS A 111 18.76 -4.79 24.75
N LYS A 112 18.83 -5.46 25.90
CA LYS A 112 19.88 -5.25 26.90
C LYS A 112 21.13 -6.04 26.55
N ILE A 113 22.19 -5.34 26.17
CA ILE A 113 23.51 -5.92 25.90
C ILE A 113 24.22 -6.16 27.24
N LYS A 114 24.52 -7.42 27.53
CA LYS A 114 25.23 -7.87 28.74
C LYS A 114 26.62 -8.40 28.39
N LEU A 115 27.59 -8.18 29.28
CA LEU A 115 29.00 -8.59 29.11
C LEU A 115 29.37 -9.79 30.00
N SER A 116 28.55 -10.08 31.02
CA SER A 116 28.80 -11.15 31.99
C SER A 116 27.63 -12.14 32.08
N GLY A 117 27.94 -13.43 32.28
CA GLY A 117 26.97 -14.52 32.38
C GLY A 117 27.08 -15.53 31.23
N ASN A 118 26.69 -16.79 31.49
CA ASN A 118 26.56 -17.81 30.45
C ASN A 118 25.48 -17.31 29.48
N ASN A 119 25.88 -16.96 28.25
CA ASN A 119 25.02 -16.26 27.31
C ASN A 119 24.57 -17.24 26.21
N PRO A 120 23.56 -18.11 26.44
CA PRO A 120 22.78 -18.57 25.31
C PRO A 120 22.00 -17.33 24.88
N ALA A 121 22.08 -16.93 23.62
CA ALA A 121 21.12 -15.99 23.07
C ALA A 121 19.72 -16.50 23.44
N ILE A 122 19.07 -15.89 24.45
CA ILE A 122 17.63 -15.95 24.57
C ILE A 122 17.20 -15.23 23.31
N SER A 123 16.87 -16.01 22.28
CA SER A 123 16.32 -15.52 21.04
C SER A 123 15.12 -14.70 21.46
N ALA A 124 15.28 -13.38 21.51
CA ALA A 124 14.20 -12.47 21.82
C ALA A 124 13.31 -12.50 20.57
N CYS A 125 12.33 -13.39 20.60
CA CYS A 125 11.39 -13.58 19.52
C CYS A 125 10.26 -12.58 19.68
N TYR A 126 10.06 -11.74 18.68
CA TYR A 126 8.96 -10.79 18.62
C TYR A 126 8.09 -11.14 17.42
N ASP A 127 6.82 -11.39 17.67
CA ASP A 127 5.85 -11.57 16.60
C ASP A 127 5.39 -10.21 16.09
N VAL A 128 5.46 -10.03 14.78
CA VAL A 128 5.06 -8.81 14.11
C VAL A 128 4.08 -9.17 13.01
N LEU A 129 2.89 -8.58 13.09
CA LEU A 129 1.90 -8.72 12.02
C LEU A 129 2.37 -7.94 10.81
N VAL A 130 2.48 -8.62 9.67
CA VAL A 130 2.86 -8.04 8.38
C VAL A 130 1.80 -8.34 7.34
N ASP A 131 1.52 -7.39 6.45
CA ASP A 131 0.66 -7.64 5.30
C ASP A 131 1.43 -8.50 4.29
N VAL A 132 0.90 -9.68 4.01
CA VAL A 132 1.45 -10.55 2.96
C VAL A 132 0.61 -10.33 1.69
N PRO A 133 1.22 -9.97 0.55
CA PRO A 133 0.49 -9.88 -0.72
C PRO A 133 -0.21 -11.19 -1.01
N PHE A 134 -1.44 -11.12 -1.54
CA PHE A 134 -2.17 -12.33 -1.93
C PHE A 134 -1.37 -13.11 -2.97
N PRO A 135 -1.31 -14.46 -2.90
CA PRO A 135 -0.57 -15.28 -3.87
C PRO A 135 -0.96 -14.97 -5.32
N ILE A 136 -2.24 -14.69 -5.58
CA ILE A 136 -2.77 -14.32 -6.89
C ILE A 136 -2.07 -13.08 -7.47
N GLN A 137 -1.66 -12.13 -6.63
CA GLN A 137 -0.99 -10.91 -7.10
C GLN A 137 0.41 -11.21 -7.64
N ARG A 138 1.10 -12.19 -7.05
CA ARG A 138 2.38 -12.71 -7.57
C ARG A 138 2.16 -13.40 -8.91
N ASP A 139 1.13 -14.24 -9.01
CA ASP A 139 0.81 -14.93 -10.26
C ASP A 139 0.40 -13.95 -11.36
N LEU A 140 -0.40 -12.94 -11.03
CA LEU A 140 -0.79 -11.88 -11.95
C LEU A 140 0.43 -11.08 -12.43
N ASN A 141 1.35 -10.72 -11.53
CA ASN A 141 2.59 -10.04 -11.90
C ASN A 141 3.46 -10.90 -12.82
N ASN A 142 3.54 -12.22 -12.56
CA ASN A 142 4.24 -13.16 -13.44
C ASN A 142 3.56 -13.25 -14.82
N LEU A 143 2.23 -13.27 -14.87
CA LEU A 143 1.47 -13.27 -16.13
C LEU A 143 1.70 -11.98 -16.93
N LEU A 144 1.71 -10.82 -16.28
CA LEU A 144 1.97 -9.53 -16.92
C LEU A 144 3.43 -9.40 -17.40
N ALA A 145 4.39 -9.94 -16.65
CA ALA A 145 5.79 -9.97 -17.05
C ALA A 145 6.04 -10.86 -18.30
N ASN A 146 5.16 -11.85 -18.55
CA ASN A 146 5.23 -12.73 -19.72
C ASN A 146 4.77 -12.06 -21.05
N ALA A 147 4.58 -10.74 -21.08
CA ALA A 147 4.33 -9.97 -22.30
C ALA A 147 5.42 -10.11 -23.38
N GLU A 148 6.59 -10.65 -23.03
CA GLU A 148 7.65 -10.99 -24.00
C GLU A 148 7.21 -12.05 -25.05
N LYS A 149 6.15 -12.81 -24.78
CA LYS A 149 5.53 -13.73 -25.76
C LYS A 149 4.88 -13.01 -26.96
N ASN A 150 4.73 -11.69 -26.91
CA ASN A 150 4.23 -10.92 -28.05
C ASN A 150 5.26 -10.81 -29.19
N LYS A 151 6.56 -10.96 -28.93
CA LYS A 151 7.59 -10.84 -29.97
C LYS A 151 7.51 -11.92 -31.04
N GLU A 152 7.19 -13.16 -30.64
CA GLU A 152 6.98 -14.27 -31.57
C GLU A 152 5.71 -14.06 -32.41
N ILE A 153 4.67 -13.52 -31.79
CA ILE A 153 3.41 -13.16 -32.46
C ILE A 153 3.66 -12.05 -33.49
N GLU A 154 4.38 -11.00 -33.11
CA GLU A 154 4.77 -9.90 -34.00
C GLU A 154 5.60 -10.39 -35.21
N ALA A 155 6.55 -11.31 -34.99
CA ALA A 155 7.34 -11.90 -36.06
C ALA A 155 6.48 -12.74 -37.03
N CYS A 156 5.53 -13.52 -36.50
CA CYS A 156 4.55 -14.24 -37.32
C CYS A 156 3.67 -13.30 -38.14
N ASP A 157 3.18 -12.21 -37.53
CA ASP A 157 2.37 -11.21 -38.21
C ASP A 157 3.14 -10.51 -39.34
N GLU A 158 4.43 -10.20 -39.13
CA GLU A 158 5.29 -9.62 -40.16
C GLU A 158 5.49 -10.60 -41.34
N ALA A 159 5.70 -11.89 -41.05
CA ALA A 159 5.83 -12.92 -42.06
C ALA A 159 4.54 -13.09 -42.88
N ILE A 160 3.38 -13.08 -42.22
CA ILE A 160 2.06 -13.12 -42.88
C ILE A 160 1.89 -11.90 -43.79
N CYS A 161 2.19 -10.70 -43.30
CA CYS A 161 2.11 -9.47 -44.08
C CYS A 161 3.05 -9.49 -45.30
N ALA A 162 4.26 -10.02 -45.15
CA ALA A 162 5.21 -10.18 -46.26
C ALA A 162 4.69 -11.18 -47.31
N ALA A 163 4.11 -12.30 -46.88
CA ALA A 163 3.52 -13.29 -47.77
C ALA A 163 2.33 -12.71 -48.56
N ILE A 164 1.42 -11.99 -47.89
CA ILE A 164 0.28 -11.32 -48.54
C ILE A 164 0.75 -10.32 -49.60
N ARG A 165 1.77 -9.50 -49.29
CA ARG A 165 2.36 -8.55 -50.25
C ARG A 165 2.88 -9.27 -51.51
N LYS A 166 3.62 -10.37 -51.35
CA LYS A 166 4.11 -11.20 -52.47
C LYS A 166 2.96 -11.76 -53.31
N ILE A 167 1.90 -12.26 -52.67
CA ILE A 167 0.72 -12.78 -53.37
C ILE A 167 0.06 -11.69 -54.21
N HIS A 168 -0.16 -10.49 -53.64
CA HIS A 168 -0.74 -9.37 -54.37
C HIS A 168 0.11 -8.94 -55.57
N GLU A 169 1.43 -8.91 -55.40
CA GLU A 169 2.35 -8.56 -56.48
C GLU A 169 2.33 -9.61 -57.60
N HIS A 170 2.32 -10.90 -57.27
CA HIS A 170 2.18 -11.97 -58.27
C HIS A 170 0.82 -11.95 -58.98
N ARG A 171 -0.28 -11.64 -58.27
CA ARG A 171 -1.59 -11.47 -58.90
C ARG A 171 -1.60 -10.28 -59.86
N ARG A 172 -1.00 -9.15 -59.48
CA ARG A 172 -0.90 -7.96 -60.34
C ARG A 172 -0.08 -8.22 -61.60
N ARG A 173 1.00 -9.00 -61.51
CA ARG A 173 1.82 -9.38 -62.69
C ARG A 173 1.12 -10.37 -63.64
N ARG A 174 0.10 -11.09 -63.17
CA ARG A 174 -0.65 -12.07 -63.95
C ARG A 174 -1.92 -11.50 -64.60
N ALA A 175 -2.41 -10.37 -64.09
CA ALA A 175 -3.47 -9.57 -64.71
C ALA A 175 -2.88 -8.70 -65.82
#